data_AF-A0A3M2BQY4-F1
#
_entry.id   AF-A0A3M2BQY4-F1
#
_cell.length_a   1.000
_cell.length_b   1.000
_cell.length_c   1.000
_cell.angle_alpha   90.00
_cell.angle_beta   90.00
_cell.angle_gamma   90.00
#
_symmetry.space_group_name_H-M   'P 1'
#
loop_
_entity.id
_entity.type
_entity.pdbx_description
1 polymer ?
#
loop_
_entity_poly.entity_id
_entity_poly.type
_entity_poly.pdbx_seq_one_letter_code
_entity_poly.pdbx_strand_id
1 'polypeptide(L)'
;MALDLRVTALRLGGLSCLWALWLPGCLVNTTLYEDRKAALRDDDGDGRSEEQGDCDDADPDVAPGLVEVCDAKDNDCNGQVDDAPADTVVFYADGDGDGFGNAATALDSCSPPEGFVSEAGDCDDSDAGVSPEAAERCDGQDNDCDGDIDEVSAIDATAWYLDTDGDGYGDAATALTACAPPDDRYVAAAGDCDDEEDTTHPEAPELCDGLDNDCDGEADEAPTTGGGSYYRDADGDGHGDPIDSRCTPAEGYVSQGGDCDDSTDQVHPGRAEVCNDGLDNNCNGSADGCAWDPSIDMLAGLMLEGDELDVLGSGGLLADLDGDGEQEVVIGANNAPAPGSETRTGLVYGFRTPIDPGWSTDDADWVFSGGRGGFGEHSNAWGGMLAAVDLNADGYLDLVGSTEGADAGTLEAAGGAWLFLGPMSAGTRDSGDVDWIVEG
;
A
#
# COMPACT_ATOMS: atom_id res chain seq x y z
N MET A 1 86.39 -21.02 -37.47
CA MET A 1 87.76 -21.54 -37.23
C MET A 1 87.87 -22.90 -37.92
N ALA A 2 88.71 -22.99 -38.95
CA ALA A 2 89.06 -24.18 -39.76
C ALA A 2 87.93 -24.87 -40.56
N LEU A 3 87.54 -24.29 -41.72
CA LEU A 3 86.88 -25.05 -42.79
C LEU A 3 87.95 -25.62 -43.72
N ASP A 4 88.09 -26.95 -43.70
CA ASP A 4 89.00 -27.76 -44.51
C ASP A 4 88.49 -27.79 -45.95
N LEU A 5 89.06 -26.95 -46.82
CA LEU A 5 88.74 -26.91 -48.25
C LEU A 5 89.30 -28.17 -48.92
N ARG A 6 88.57 -29.29 -48.83
CA ARG A 6 88.91 -30.54 -49.52
C ARG A 6 88.61 -30.40 -51.01
N VAL A 7 89.59 -29.86 -51.74
CA VAL A 7 89.69 -30.09 -53.19
C VAL A 7 89.93 -31.58 -53.37
N THR A 8 88.88 -32.32 -53.72
CA THR A 8 89.00 -33.70 -54.18
C THR A 8 89.71 -33.67 -55.53
N ALA A 9 91.03 -33.65 -55.49
CA ALA A 9 91.87 -33.83 -56.66
C ALA A 9 91.65 -35.25 -57.17
N LEU A 10 90.85 -35.37 -58.23
CA LEU A 10 90.80 -36.57 -59.05
C LEU A 10 92.22 -36.82 -59.56
N ARG A 11 92.92 -37.79 -58.94
CA ARG A 11 94.24 -38.24 -59.36
C ARG A 11 94.14 -38.85 -60.76
N LEU A 12 94.37 -38.02 -61.78
CA LEU A 12 95.01 -38.45 -63.02
C LEU A 12 96.42 -37.85 -63.01
N GLY A 13 97.39 -38.68 -63.39
CA GLY A 13 98.81 -38.55 -63.04
C GLY A 13 99.41 -37.14 -63.19
N GLY A 14 100.05 -36.72 -62.09
CA GLY A 14 101.22 -35.84 -62.03
C GLY A 14 101.22 -34.55 -62.86
N LEU A 15 101.00 -33.41 -62.19
CA LEU A 15 101.84 -32.21 -62.25
C LEU A 15 101.25 -31.14 -61.33
N SER A 16 102.02 -30.75 -60.32
CA SER A 16 101.76 -29.64 -59.41
C SER A 16 101.85 -28.31 -60.15
N CYS A 17 100.72 -27.66 -60.38
CA CYS A 17 100.65 -26.27 -60.87
C CYS A 17 100.83 -25.30 -59.70
N LEU A 18 102.08 -25.14 -59.25
CA LEU A 18 102.52 -23.98 -58.49
C LEU A 18 103.36 -23.16 -59.47
N TRP A 19 102.89 -21.94 -59.76
CA TRP A 19 103.48 -20.93 -60.65
C TRP A 19 103.16 -21.13 -62.14
N ALA A 20 102.11 -20.45 -62.64
CA ALA A 20 101.83 -20.39 -64.08
C ALA A 20 101.21 -19.03 -64.48
N LEU A 21 102.07 -18.03 -64.68
CA LEU A 21 101.87 -17.05 -65.75
C LEU A 21 102.60 -17.64 -66.97
N TRP A 22 101.86 -17.84 -68.06
CA TRP A 22 102.32 -18.31 -69.39
C TRP A 22 102.50 -19.83 -69.60
N LEU A 23 101.40 -20.57 -69.79
CA LEU A 23 101.29 -21.71 -70.73
C LEU A 23 99.82 -21.84 -71.21
N PRO A 24 99.54 -22.06 -72.51
CA PRO A 24 98.19 -22.26 -73.03
C PRO A 24 97.76 -23.71 -72.77
N GLY A 25 96.96 -23.95 -71.72
CA GLY A 25 96.46 -25.30 -71.42
C GLY A 25 95.88 -25.49 -70.03
N CYS A 26 96.20 -24.63 -69.06
CA CYS A 26 95.46 -24.57 -67.79
C CYS A 26 94.23 -23.69 -67.99
N LEU A 27 93.15 -24.30 -68.48
CA LEU A 27 91.81 -23.74 -68.31
C LEU A 27 91.51 -23.80 -66.80
N VAL A 28 91.93 -22.79 -66.04
CA VAL A 28 91.14 -22.38 -64.88
C VAL A 28 89.77 -22.12 -65.50
N ASN A 29 88.78 -22.92 -65.11
CA ASN A 29 87.44 -22.72 -65.60
C ASN A 29 87.00 -21.37 -65.02
N THR A 30 87.20 -20.29 -65.77
CA THR A 30 87.02 -18.92 -65.30
C THR A 30 85.58 -18.68 -64.89
N THR A 31 84.63 -19.44 -65.46
CA THR A 31 83.25 -19.48 -64.97
C THR A 31 83.20 -20.01 -63.54
N LEU A 32 83.74 -21.20 -63.24
CA LEU A 32 83.76 -21.73 -61.86
C LEU A 32 84.48 -20.84 -60.83
N TYR A 33 85.50 -20.07 -61.25
CA TYR A 33 86.18 -19.12 -60.36
C TYR A 33 85.36 -17.86 -60.11
N GLU A 34 84.78 -17.26 -61.15
CA GLU A 34 83.90 -16.10 -60.98
C GLU A 34 82.58 -16.49 -60.28
N ASP A 35 82.04 -17.68 -60.53
CA ASP A 35 80.85 -18.22 -59.86
C ASP A 35 81.12 -18.44 -58.36
N ARG A 36 82.27 -19.00 -57.96
CA ARG A 36 82.66 -19.14 -56.53
C ARG A 36 82.96 -17.81 -55.85
N LYS A 37 83.48 -16.84 -56.61
CA LYS A 37 83.80 -15.52 -56.07
C LYS A 37 82.55 -14.68 -55.86
N ALA A 38 81.52 -14.88 -56.69
CA ALA A 38 80.19 -14.33 -56.49
C ALA A 38 79.50 -14.96 -55.27
N ALA A 39 79.54 -16.28 -55.08
CA ALA A 39 78.89 -16.97 -53.96
C ALA A 39 79.51 -16.70 -52.56
N LEU A 40 80.71 -16.12 -52.51
CA LEU A 40 81.41 -15.72 -51.28
C LEU A 40 81.36 -14.21 -51.03
N ARG A 41 80.62 -13.47 -51.88
CA ARG A 41 80.56 -12.02 -51.80
C ARG A 41 79.39 -11.64 -50.90
N ASP A 42 79.76 -11.17 -49.72
CA ASP A 42 78.92 -10.39 -48.79
C ASP A 42 78.42 -9.12 -49.51
N ASP A 43 77.16 -9.14 -49.95
CA ASP A 43 76.57 -8.12 -50.83
C ASP A 43 75.92 -6.96 -50.04
N ASP A 44 75.51 -7.18 -48.78
CA ASP A 44 74.92 -6.19 -47.88
C ASP A 44 75.82 -5.69 -46.74
N GLY A 45 76.93 -6.39 -46.44
CA GLY A 45 77.94 -6.01 -45.48
C GLY A 45 77.70 -6.48 -44.04
N ASP A 46 76.81 -7.44 -43.80
CA ASP A 46 76.54 -8.02 -42.48
C ASP A 46 77.67 -8.96 -41.97
N GLY A 47 78.55 -9.37 -42.88
CA GLY A 47 79.68 -10.26 -42.63
C GLY A 47 79.42 -11.74 -42.96
N ARG A 48 78.30 -12.07 -43.60
CA ARG A 48 77.93 -13.39 -44.12
C ARG A 48 77.78 -13.31 -45.65
N SER A 49 77.49 -14.46 -46.25
CA SER A 49 77.23 -14.56 -47.69
C SER A 49 76.36 -15.79 -47.92
N GLU A 50 75.75 -15.95 -49.10
CA GLU A 50 74.86 -17.10 -49.38
C GLU A 50 75.53 -18.47 -49.08
N GLU A 51 76.79 -18.68 -49.49
CA GLU A 51 77.53 -19.94 -49.23
C GLU A 51 77.85 -20.15 -47.72
N GLN A 52 77.75 -19.11 -46.89
CA GLN A 52 77.94 -19.14 -45.44
C GLN A 52 76.63 -19.32 -44.65
N GLY A 53 75.50 -19.49 -45.36
CA GLY A 53 74.18 -19.74 -44.77
C GLY A 53 73.31 -18.49 -44.64
N ASP A 54 73.74 -17.35 -45.21
CA ASP A 54 72.87 -16.19 -45.36
C ASP A 54 71.70 -16.52 -46.29
N CYS A 55 70.48 -16.27 -45.82
CA CYS A 55 69.26 -16.55 -46.57
C CYS A 55 68.79 -15.37 -47.42
N ASP A 56 69.30 -14.15 -47.20
CA ASP A 56 69.09 -12.97 -48.04
C ASP A 56 70.32 -12.03 -47.99
N ASP A 57 71.37 -12.35 -48.74
CA ASP A 57 72.67 -11.64 -48.85
C ASP A 57 72.57 -10.19 -49.43
N ALA A 58 71.35 -9.65 -49.50
CA ALA A 58 71.07 -8.27 -49.90
C ALA A 58 70.40 -7.46 -48.78
N ASP A 59 70.10 -8.07 -47.63
CA ASP A 59 69.46 -7.47 -46.47
C ASP A 59 70.29 -7.70 -45.19
N PRO A 60 70.99 -6.67 -44.68
CA PRO A 60 71.91 -6.85 -43.55
C PRO A 60 71.21 -7.15 -42.21
N ASP A 61 69.87 -7.08 -42.18
CA ASP A 61 69.03 -7.47 -41.04
C ASP A 61 68.59 -8.95 -41.12
N VAL A 62 69.09 -9.73 -42.08
CA VAL A 62 68.78 -11.15 -42.31
C VAL A 62 70.07 -11.97 -42.39
N ALA A 63 70.43 -12.67 -41.31
CA ALA A 63 71.62 -13.51 -41.27
C ALA A 63 71.63 -14.54 -40.13
N PRO A 64 72.35 -15.67 -40.27
CA PRO A 64 72.42 -16.70 -39.25
C PRO A 64 72.77 -16.21 -37.84
N GLY A 65 71.80 -16.32 -36.93
CA GLY A 65 71.93 -16.00 -35.51
C GLY A 65 71.70 -14.52 -35.16
N LEU A 66 71.08 -13.73 -36.04
CA LEU A 66 70.42 -12.48 -35.64
C LEU A 66 69.21 -12.77 -34.75
N VAL A 67 68.60 -11.71 -34.22
CA VAL A 67 67.38 -11.82 -33.40
C VAL A 67 66.19 -11.48 -34.29
N GLU A 68 65.14 -12.29 -34.22
CA GLU A 68 63.88 -12.05 -34.92
C GLU A 68 63.27 -10.71 -34.51
N VAL A 69 62.61 -10.06 -35.46
CA VAL A 69 61.75 -8.90 -35.26
C VAL A 69 60.45 -9.12 -36.02
N CYS A 70 59.34 -8.50 -35.60
CA CYS A 70 58.01 -8.67 -36.20
C CYS A 70 57.90 -7.96 -37.57
N ASP A 71 58.72 -8.36 -38.55
CA ASP A 71 58.75 -7.82 -39.91
C ASP A 71 58.36 -8.85 -40.99
N ALA A 72 57.96 -10.05 -40.55
CA ALA A 72 57.59 -11.19 -41.38
C ALA A 72 58.73 -11.75 -42.24
N LYS A 73 59.99 -11.55 -41.81
CA LYS A 73 61.18 -12.20 -42.37
C LYS A 73 61.72 -13.25 -41.38
N ASP A 74 62.60 -14.10 -41.89
CA ASP A 74 63.38 -15.06 -41.10
C ASP A 74 64.74 -14.42 -40.85
N ASN A 75 64.82 -13.52 -39.87
CA ASN A 75 66.01 -12.69 -39.64
C ASN A 75 67.22 -13.53 -39.22
N ASP A 76 67.02 -14.66 -38.55
CA ASP A 76 68.07 -15.54 -38.06
C ASP A 76 68.39 -16.72 -38.98
N CYS A 77 67.70 -16.82 -40.13
CA CYS A 77 67.82 -17.84 -41.16
C CYS A 77 67.65 -19.28 -40.62
N ASN A 78 66.82 -19.49 -39.60
CA ASN A 78 66.57 -20.83 -39.01
C ASN A 78 65.44 -21.60 -39.72
N GLY A 79 64.74 -20.95 -40.66
CA GLY A 79 63.62 -21.50 -41.41
C GLY A 79 62.25 -21.29 -40.75
N GLN A 80 62.18 -20.49 -39.69
CA GLN A 80 60.95 -20.07 -39.01
C GLN A 80 60.90 -18.54 -38.99
N VAL A 81 59.80 -17.99 -39.47
CA VAL A 81 59.57 -16.55 -39.48
C VAL A 81 59.00 -16.13 -38.12
N ASP A 82 59.58 -15.09 -37.51
CA ASP A 82 59.10 -14.47 -36.27
C ASP A 82 58.96 -15.47 -35.09
N ASP A 83 59.88 -16.44 -34.92
CA ASP A 83 59.73 -17.53 -33.92
C ASP A 83 60.13 -17.15 -32.48
N ALA A 84 60.79 -16.01 -32.30
CA ALA A 84 61.06 -15.39 -31.00
C ALA A 84 61.39 -13.89 -31.14
N PRO A 85 60.46 -13.07 -31.68
CA PRO A 85 60.76 -11.69 -32.02
C PRO A 85 60.97 -10.84 -30.77
N ALA A 86 61.94 -9.92 -30.84
CA ALA A 86 62.30 -9.06 -29.70
C ALA A 86 61.35 -7.88 -29.49
N ASP A 87 60.46 -7.59 -30.44
CA ASP A 87 59.55 -6.44 -30.49
C ASP A 87 58.07 -6.84 -30.48
N THR A 88 57.75 -7.97 -29.85
CA THR A 88 56.35 -8.33 -29.56
C THR A 88 55.65 -7.26 -28.71
N VAL A 89 54.34 -7.16 -28.90
CA VAL A 89 53.46 -6.37 -28.02
C VAL A 89 52.55 -7.31 -27.24
N VAL A 90 52.08 -6.83 -26.08
CA VAL A 90 51.20 -7.58 -25.21
C VAL A 90 49.76 -7.41 -25.71
N PHE A 91 49.03 -8.51 -25.86
CA PHE A 91 47.59 -8.54 -26.05
C PHE A 91 46.90 -9.25 -24.89
N TYR A 92 45.64 -8.91 -24.63
CA TYR A 92 44.84 -9.41 -23.53
C TYR A 92 43.62 -10.15 -24.08
N ALA A 93 43.26 -11.28 -23.49
CA ALA A 93 42.07 -12.01 -23.90
C ALA A 93 40.83 -11.12 -23.71
N ASP A 94 39.94 -11.10 -24.70
CA ASP A 94 38.68 -10.36 -24.74
C ASP A 94 37.56 -11.40 -24.98
N GLY A 95 36.93 -11.82 -23.88
CA GLY A 95 36.02 -12.95 -23.83
C GLY A 95 34.59 -12.61 -24.26
N ASP A 96 34.15 -11.37 -24.08
CA ASP A 96 32.80 -10.91 -24.37
C ASP A 96 32.71 -9.96 -25.58
N GLY A 97 33.84 -9.47 -26.07
CA GLY A 97 33.96 -8.71 -27.31
C GLY A 97 33.69 -7.22 -27.17
N ASP A 98 33.90 -6.63 -25.99
CA ASP A 98 33.67 -5.20 -25.76
C ASP A 98 34.86 -4.30 -26.15
N GLY A 99 36.03 -4.91 -26.39
CA GLY A 99 37.24 -4.24 -26.83
C GLY A 99 38.30 -4.00 -25.74
N PHE A 100 37.99 -4.32 -24.49
CA PHE A 100 38.93 -4.39 -23.38
C PHE A 100 39.22 -5.84 -23.04
N GLY A 101 40.44 -6.12 -22.55
CA GLY A 101 40.83 -7.48 -22.25
C GLY A 101 41.35 -7.66 -20.82
N ASN A 102 41.28 -8.90 -20.38
CA ASN A 102 41.70 -9.32 -19.05
C ASN A 102 43.23 -9.27 -18.88
N ALA A 103 43.69 -8.37 -18.00
CA ALA A 103 45.11 -8.20 -17.69
C ALA A 103 45.79 -9.47 -17.12
N ALA A 104 45.03 -10.40 -16.53
CA ALA A 104 45.56 -11.67 -16.02
C ALA A 104 45.82 -12.70 -17.14
N THR A 105 45.25 -12.50 -18.33
CA THR A 105 45.38 -13.39 -19.49
C THR A 105 46.08 -12.66 -20.63
N ALA A 106 47.34 -12.30 -20.41
CA ALA A 106 48.19 -11.60 -21.36
C ALA A 106 49.01 -12.57 -22.24
N LEU A 107 49.20 -12.20 -23.51
CA LEU A 107 49.99 -12.95 -24.50
C LEU A 107 50.83 -11.98 -25.35
N ASP A 108 52.14 -12.24 -25.42
CA ASP A 108 53.05 -11.54 -26.32
C ASP A 108 52.88 -12.06 -27.76
N SER A 109 52.64 -11.15 -28.72
CA SER A 109 52.55 -11.49 -30.13
C SER A 109 52.93 -10.32 -31.05
N CYS A 110 53.21 -10.61 -32.32
CA CYS A 110 53.45 -9.57 -33.35
C CYS A 110 52.16 -8.90 -33.84
N SER A 111 51.04 -9.60 -33.75
CA SER A 111 49.73 -9.14 -34.22
C SER A 111 48.63 -9.68 -33.31
N PRO A 112 47.49 -9.00 -33.15
CA PRO A 112 46.43 -9.42 -32.24
C PRO A 112 45.93 -10.83 -32.61
N PRO A 113 46.08 -11.81 -31.70
CA PRO A 113 45.47 -13.13 -31.87
C PRO A 113 43.93 -13.05 -31.89
N GLU A 114 43.27 -14.08 -32.40
CA GLU A 114 41.80 -14.16 -32.36
C GLU A 114 41.31 -14.21 -30.90
N GLY A 115 40.39 -13.32 -30.54
CA GLY A 115 39.88 -13.17 -29.17
C GLY A 115 40.83 -12.43 -28.22
N PHE A 116 41.75 -11.62 -28.76
CA PHE A 116 42.65 -10.80 -27.98
C PHE A 116 42.67 -9.34 -28.48
N VAL A 117 42.79 -8.38 -27.57
CA VAL A 117 42.83 -6.93 -27.82
C VAL A 117 44.06 -6.29 -27.19
N SER A 118 44.41 -5.06 -27.60
CA SER A 118 45.57 -4.33 -27.06
C SER A 118 45.25 -3.56 -25.78
N GLU A 119 43.98 -3.21 -25.58
CA GLU A 119 43.54 -2.47 -24.40
C GLU A 119 43.30 -3.43 -23.25
N ALA A 120 43.88 -3.12 -22.09
CA ALA A 120 43.67 -3.88 -20.86
C ALA A 120 42.67 -3.16 -19.96
N GLY A 121 42.26 -3.82 -18.88
CA GLY A 121 41.56 -3.18 -17.77
C GLY A 121 40.17 -3.70 -17.53
N ASP A 122 39.72 -4.66 -18.35
CA ASP A 122 38.49 -5.38 -18.10
C ASP A 122 38.59 -6.21 -16.81
N CYS A 123 37.67 -5.93 -15.89
CA CYS A 123 37.54 -6.57 -14.59
C CYS A 123 36.55 -7.76 -14.59
N ASP A 124 35.70 -7.91 -15.60
CA ASP A 124 34.84 -9.08 -15.86
C ASP A 124 34.72 -9.38 -17.37
N ASP A 125 35.73 -10.11 -17.88
CA ASP A 125 35.92 -10.62 -19.26
C ASP A 125 34.83 -11.61 -19.76
N SER A 126 33.69 -11.63 -19.10
CA SER A 126 32.50 -12.39 -19.47
C SER A 126 31.24 -11.55 -19.62
N ASP A 127 31.29 -10.25 -19.32
CA ASP A 127 30.20 -9.30 -19.43
C ASP A 127 30.63 -7.99 -20.11
N ALA A 128 30.22 -7.83 -21.37
CA ALA A 128 30.50 -6.63 -22.18
C ALA A 128 29.87 -5.33 -21.64
N GLY A 129 29.14 -5.38 -20.53
CA GLY A 129 28.70 -4.23 -19.75
C GLY A 129 29.70 -3.78 -18.67
N VAL A 130 30.85 -4.45 -18.53
CA VAL A 130 31.85 -4.23 -17.48
C VAL A 130 33.23 -3.99 -18.10
N SER A 131 33.64 -2.73 -18.22
CA SER A 131 34.97 -2.35 -18.73
C SER A 131 35.30 -0.89 -18.48
N PRO A 132 36.57 -0.45 -18.61
CA PRO A 132 37.02 0.93 -18.37
C PRO A 132 36.24 2.08 -19.02
N GLU A 133 35.43 1.82 -20.05
CA GLU A 133 34.60 2.81 -20.74
C GLU A 133 33.09 2.57 -20.58
N ALA A 134 32.69 1.52 -19.86
CA ALA A 134 31.30 1.30 -19.51
C ALA A 134 30.79 2.42 -18.61
N ALA A 135 29.47 2.59 -18.61
CA ALA A 135 28.83 3.57 -17.75
C ALA A 135 28.40 2.90 -16.47
N GLU A 136 28.80 3.49 -15.34
CA GLU A 136 28.44 3.00 -14.02
C GLU A 136 26.93 2.95 -13.80
N ARG A 137 26.51 1.98 -12.99
CA ARG A 137 25.10 1.74 -12.64
C ARG A 137 24.99 1.32 -11.20
N CYS A 138 23.87 1.68 -10.59
CA CYS A 138 23.51 1.28 -9.23
C CYS A 138 23.04 -0.20 -9.17
N ASP A 139 23.90 -1.15 -9.57
CA ASP A 139 23.57 -2.58 -9.66
C ASP A 139 24.42 -3.51 -8.77
N GLY A 140 25.33 -2.94 -7.97
CA GLY A 140 26.21 -3.64 -7.04
C GLY A 140 27.50 -4.16 -7.68
N GLN A 141 27.82 -3.71 -8.89
CA GLN A 141 29.04 -4.04 -9.62
C GLN A 141 29.87 -2.77 -9.86
N ASP A 142 31.15 -2.98 -10.16
CA ASP A 142 32.08 -1.96 -10.66
C ASP A 142 32.05 -2.10 -12.17
N ASN A 143 31.15 -1.36 -12.84
CA ASN A 143 30.94 -1.52 -14.28
C ASN A 143 32.06 -0.87 -15.08
N ASP A 144 32.68 0.21 -14.62
CA ASP A 144 33.72 0.98 -15.28
C ASP A 144 35.13 0.59 -14.83
N CYS A 145 35.25 -0.43 -13.98
CA CYS A 145 36.51 -1.01 -13.52
C CYS A 145 37.47 0.02 -12.88
N ASP A 146 36.96 1.10 -12.29
CA ASP A 146 37.78 2.10 -11.60
C ASP A 146 38.09 1.74 -10.13
N GLY A 147 37.40 0.72 -9.60
CA GLY A 147 37.57 0.15 -8.27
C GLY A 147 36.59 0.66 -7.21
N ASP A 148 35.72 1.62 -7.53
CA ASP A 148 34.57 1.99 -6.75
C ASP A 148 33.33 1.20 -7.24
N ILE A 149 32.32 1.02 -6.38
CA ILE A 149 31.08 0.28 -6.70
C ILE A 149 29.92 1.22 -6.44
N ASP A 150 28.99 1.34 -7.39
CA ASP A 150 27.75 2.14 -7.28
C ASP A 150 28.02 3.60 -6.84
N GLU A 151 29.00 4.26 -7.45
CA GLU A 151 29.38 5.63 -7.12
C GLU A 151 28.49 6.70 -7.78
N VAL A 152 28.78 7.97 -7.53
CA VAL A 152 27.91 9.09 -7.93
C VAL A 152 27.86 9.32 -9.44
N SER A 153 28.81 8.78 -10.20
CA SER A 153 28.80 8.83 -11.67
C SER A 153 27.79 7.88 -12.29
N ALA A 154 27.25 6.93 -11.52
CA ALA A 154 26.25 5.99 -12.00
C ALA A 154 25.08 6.70 -12.68
N ILE A 155 24.72 6.23 -13.88
CA ILE A 155 23.76 6.89 -14.77
C ILE A 155 22.33 6.90 -14.22
N ASP A 156 22.03 6.01 -13.28
CA ASP A 156 20.76 5.84 -12.59
C ASP A 156 20.82 6.24 -11.11
N ALA A 157 21.90 6.89 -10.67
CA ALA A 157 21.95 7.53 -9.37
C ALA A 157 20.84 8.60 -9.26
N THR A 158 20.16 8.62 -8.12
CA THR A 158 19.03 9.52 -7.86
C THR A 158 19.40 10.57 -6.82
N ALA A 159 18.62 11.65 -6.78
CA ALA A 159 18.78 12.67 -5.75
C ALA A 159 18.05 12.24 -4.47
N TRP A 160 18.72 12.45 -3.35
CA TRP A 160 18.24 12.24 -1.99
C TRP A 160 18.28 13.56 -1.24
N TYR A 161 17.25 13.84 -0.45
CA TYR A 161 17.04 15.10 0.25
C TYR A 161 17.04 14.81 1.75
N LEU A 162 17.73 15.63 2.53
CA LEU A 162 17.69 15.54 3.99
C LEU A 162 16.27 15.87 4.44
N ASP A 163 15.70 14.99 5.27
CA ASP A 163 14.40 15.08 5.92
C ASP A 163 14.68 15.20 7.43
N THR A 164 14.59 16.42 7.95
CA THR A 164 15.03 16.72 9.32
C THR A 164 13.92 16.47 10.35
N ASP A 165 12.64 16.59 9.99
CA ASP A 165 11.49 16.39 10.87
C ASP A 165 10.83 15.00 10.78
N GLY A 166 11.08 14.27 9.70
CA GLY A 166 10.65 12.89 9.49
C GLY A 166 9.29 12.70 8.83
N ASP A 167 8.77 13.68 8.08
CA ASP A 167 7.48 13.57 7.40
C ASP A 167 7.52 12.83 6.05
N GLY A 168 8.73 12.59 5.52
CA GLY A 168 8.96 11.86 4.28
C GLY A 168 9.27 12.74 3.06
N TYR A 169 9.24 14.05 3.20
CA TYR A 169 9.76 15.04 2.25
C TYR A 169 11.06 15.64 2.79
N GLY A 170 11.89 16.19 1.91
CA GLY A 170 13.13 16.81 2.32
C GLY A 170 13.44 18.11 1.58
N ASP A 171 14.29 18.92 2.20
CA ASP A 171 14.74 20.21 1.65
C ASP A 171 15.45 20.02 0.31
N ALA A 172 14.87 20.58 -0.75
CA ALA A 172 15.41 20.56 -2.10
C ALA A 172 16.83 21.16 -2.21
N ALA A 173 17.25 22.03 -1.28
CA ALA A 173 18.57 22.63 -1.23
C ALA A 173 19.65 21.69 -0.68
N THR A 174 19.27 20.58 -0.04
CA THR A 174 20.19 19.59 0.54
C THR A 174 20.49 18.40 -0.37
N ALA A 175 20.02 18.44 -1.62
CA ALA A 175 20.10 17.36 -2.58
C ALA A 175 21.52 16.74 -2.70
N LEU A 176 21.60 15.43 -2.45
CA LEU A 176 22.78 14.59 -2.67
C LEU A 176 22.46 13.51 -3.69
N THR A 177 23.30 13.36 -4.72
CA THR A 177 23.16 12.28 -5.70
C THR A 177 23.85 11.02 -5.19
N ALA A 178 23.12 9.91 -5.14
CA ALA A 178 23.65 8.61 -4.73
C ALA A 178 22.76 7.45 -5.23
N CYS A 179 23.32 6.25 -5.30
CA CYS A 179 22.60 5.02 -5.63
C CYS A 179 21.65 4.55 -4.51
N ALA A 180 21.94 4.92 -3.28
CA ALA A 180 21.18 4.58 -2.08
C ALA A 180 21.14 5.80 -1.14
N PRO A 181 20.16 5.89 -0.22
CA PRO A 181 20.12 6.99 0.75
C PRO A 181 21.41 6.96 1.59
N PRO A 182 22.13 8.09 1.75
CA PRO A 182 23.37 8.14 2.52
C PRO A 182 23.21 7.66 3.96
N ASP A 183 22.09 8.01 4.60
CA ASP A 183 21.62 7.48 5.88
C ASP A 183 20.09 7.57 5.96
N ASP A 184 19.52 7.20 7.11
CA ASP A 184 18.08 7.10 7.36
C ASP A 184 17.35 8.45 7.41
N ARG A 185 18.08 9.56 7.38
CA ARG A 185 17.51 10.92 7.34
C ARG A 185 17.37 11.48 5.93
N TYR A 186 17.61 10.65 4.91
CA TYR A 186 17.48 11.07 3.52
C TYR A 186 16.33 10.37 2.82
N VAL A 187 15.49 11.14 2.15
CA VAL A 187 14.31 10.68 1.42
C VAL A 187 14.42 11.02 -0.06
N ALA A 188 13.63 10.34 -0.90
CA ALA A 188 13.62 10.57 -2.34
C ALA A 188 12.66 11.70 -2.75
N ALA A 189 11.69 12.02 -1.91
CA ALA A 189 10.73 13.08 -2.15
C ALA A 189 11.34 14.43 -1.76
N ALA A 190 11.15 15.43 -2.61
CA ALA A 190 11.67 16.78 -2.42
C ALA A 190 10.50 17.76 -2.26
N GLY A 191 10.84 18.99 -1.90
CA GLY A 191 9.90 20.11 -1.99
C GLY A 191 9.31 20.50 -0.65
N ASP A 192 9.85 19.98 0.44
CA ASP A 192 9.63 20.50 1.77
C ASP A 192 10.02 21.99 1.82
N CYS A 193 9.07 22.83 2.23
CA CYS A 193 9.25 24.27 2.35
C CYS A 193 9.63 24.72 3.77
N ASP A 194 9.50 23.85 4.79
CA ASP A 194 10.00 24.04 6.15
C ASP A 194 10.39 22.70 6.81
N ASP A 195 11.58 22.19 6.46
CA ASP A 195 12.15 20.89 6.88
C ASP A 195 12.32 20.70 8.40
N GLU A 196 11.97 21.70 9.22
CA GLU A 196 11.98 21.61 10.68
C GLU A 196 10.60 21.28 11.29
N GLU A 197 9.51 21.23 10.50
CA GLU A 197 8.12 21.06 10.96
C GLU A 197 7.32 20.03 10.12
N ASP A 198 7.04 18.87 10.73
CA ASP A 198 6.43 17.66 10.12
C ASP A 198 4.99 17.80 9.58
N THR A 199 4.46 19.02 9.57
CA THR A 199 3.14 19.38 9.06
C THR A 199 3.22 20.35 7.87
N THR A 200 4.42 20.64 7.38
CA THR A 200 4.68 21.65 6.34
C THR A 200 5.43 21.02 5.17
N HIS A 201 4.70 20.29 4.33
CA HIS A 201 5.27 19.55 3.22
C HIS A 201 4.29 19.42 2.06
N PRO A 202 4.76 19.09 0.84
CA PRO A 202 3.88 18.83 -0.28
C PRO A 202 2.75 17.84 0.06
N GLU A 203 1.53 18.18 -0.34
CA GLU A 203 0.31 17.41 -0.08
C GLU A 203 -0.15 17.36 1.40
N ALA A 204 0.48 18.10 2.32
CA ALA A 204 -0.04 18.27 3.67
C ALA A 204 -1.43 18.96 3.65
N PRO A 205 -2.28 18.75 4.66
CA PRO A 205 -3.48 19.56 4.81
C PRO A 205 -3.14 20.99 5.26
N GLU A 206 -3.67 21.99 4.55
CA GLU A 206 -3.65 23.37 5.02
C GLU A 206 -4.29 23.52 6.41
N LEU A 207 -3.60 24.22 7.30
CA LEU A 207 -4.10 24.65 8.59
C LEU A 207 -4.42 26.14 8.53
N CYS A 208 -5.46 26.59 9.24
CA CYS A 208 -5.78 28.01 9.30
C CYS A 208 -4.87 28.79 10.28
N ASP A 209 -3.55 28.68 10.11
CA ASP A 209 -2.54 29.31 10.97
C ASP A 209 -1.71 30.40 10.25
N GLY A 210 -1.97 30.62 8.96
CA GLY A 210 -1.28 31.60 8.12
C GLY A 210 0.06 31.12 7.57
N LEU A 211 0.35 29.83 7.66
CA LEU A 211 1.45 29.16 6.96
C LEU A 211 0.92 28.52 5.66
N ASP A 212 1.86 28.18 4.78
CA ASP A 212 1.64 27.41 3.54
C ASP A 212 2.10 25.99 3.89
N ASN A 213 1.18 25.17 4.41
CA ASN A 213 1.50 23.85 4.91
C ASN A 213 1.72 22.86 3.77
N ASP A 214 1.03 23.03 2.65
CA ASP A 214 1.11 22.11 1.52
C ASP A 214 2.16 22.49 0.45
N CYS A 215 2.88 23.59 0.70
CA CYS A 215 3.94 24.14 -0.13
C CYS A 215 3.51 24.47 -1.58
N ASP A 216 2.24 24.81 -1.81
CA ASP A 216 1.72 25.18 -3.13
C ASP A 216 1.91 26.68 -3.48
N GLY A 217 2.29 27.49 -2.50
CA GLY A 217 2.58 28.92 -2.62
C GLY A 217 1.43 29.85 -2.25
N GLU A 218 0.26 29.31 -1.88
CA GLU A 218 -0.81 30.02 -1.21
C GLU A 218 -0.87 29.57 0.27
N ALA A 219 -1.56 30.33 1.10
CA ALA A 219 -1.71 29.99 2.52
C ALA A 219 -3.19 30.04 2.87
N ASP A 220 -3.65 29.07 3.68
CA ASP A 220 -5.02 28.97 4.19
C ASP A 220 -6.11 28.83 3.10
N GLU A 221 -5.82 28.31 1.90
CA GLU A 221 -6.72 28.35 0.73
C GLU A 221 -7.81 27.26 0.71
N ALA A 222 -7.59 26.08 1.31
CA ALA A 222 -8.66 25.18 1.78
C ALA A 222 -8.13 24.01 2.65
N PRO A 223 -8.52 23.89 3.93
CA PRO A 223 -8.14 22.74 4.75
C PRO A 223 -8.76 21.46 4.16
N THR A 224 -7.92 20.57 3.63
CA THR A 224 -8.34 19.40 2.84
C THR A 224 -9.13 18.35 3.63
N THR A 225 -9.15 18.42 4.96
CA THR A 225 -9.78 17.39 5.80
C THR A 225 -10.50 17.92 7.04
N GLY A 226 -11.17 19.07 6.94
CA GLY A 226 -11.80 19.70 8.11
C GLY A 226 -10.75 20.30 9.04
N GLY A 227 -11.01 21.51 9.51
CA GLY A 227 -9.97 22.34 10.14
C GLY A 227 -10.12 23.83 9.86
N GLY A 228 -11.09 24.18 9.00
CA GLY A 228 -11.53 25.55 8.80
C GLY A 228 -12.02 26.19 10.08
N SER A 229 -11.88 27.51 10.16
CA SER A 229 -12.49 28.32 11.24
C SER A 229 -13.96 28.65 10.96
N TYR A 230 -14.44 28.38 9.74
CA TYR A 230 -15.81 28.60 9.29
C TYR A 230 -16.31 27.38 8.54
N TYR A 231 -17.51 26.93 8.85
CA TYR A 231 -18.15 25.71 8.36
C TYR A 231 -19.41 26.07 7.60
N ARG A 232 -19.67 25.40 6.48
CA ARG A 232 -20.88 25.66 5.69
C ARG A 232 -22.11 25.26 6.49
N ASP A 233 -23.09 26.15 6.56
CA ASP A 233 -24.37 25.96 7.27
C ASP A 233 -25.47 25.97 6.20
N ALA A 234 -25.84 24.80 5.72
CA ALA A 234 -26.72 24.67 4.56
C ALA A 234 -28.21 24.61 4.91
N ASP A 235 -28.56 24.18 6.13
CA ASP A 235 -29.94 24.14 6.63
C ASP A 235 -30.33 25.33 7.52
N GLY A 236 -29.35 26.11 8.00
CA GLY A 236 -29.55 27.36 8.71
C GLY A 236 -29.76 27.22 10.21
N ASP A 237 -29.32 26.14 10.84
CA ASP A 237 -29.46 25.93 12.29
C ASP A 237 -28.36 26.61 13.14
N GLY A 238 -27.29 27.08 12.48
CA GLY A 238 -26.18 27.80 13.09
C GLY A 238 -24.99 26.93 13.49
N HIS A 239 -25.04 25.62 13.24
CA HIS A 239 -23.92 24.72 13.14
C HIS A 239 -23.60 24.46 11.67
N GLY A 240 -22.40 23.99 11.36
CA GLY A 240 -22.02 23.72 9.98
C GLY A 240 -21.21 22.44 9.82
N ASP A 241 -21.18 21.95 8.59
CA ASP A 241 -20.50 20.73 8.18
C ASP A 241 -18.99 20.82 8.49
N PRO A 242 -18.44 19.93 9.36
CA PRO A 242 -17.02 19.91 9.69
C PRO A 242 -16.11 19.58 8.50
N ILE A 243 -16.65 19.01 7.42
CA ILE A 243 -15.93 18.65 6.20
C ILE A 243 -15.89 19.84 5.23
N ASP A 244 -17.01 20.55 5.03
CA ASP A 244 -17.07 21.77 4.20
C ASP A 244 -16.69 23.00 5.03
N SER A 245 -15.38 23.17 5.22
CA SER A 245 -14.80 24.22 6.07
C SER A 245 -13.79 25.10 5.33
N ARG A 246 -13.58 26.32 5.82
CA ARG A 246 -12.65 27.32 5.25
C ARG A 246 -12.04 28.22 6.33
N CYS A 247 -10.94 28.89 6.01
CA CYS A 247 -10.22 29.74 6.96
C CYS A 247 -10.76 31.18 7.05
N THR A 248 -11.42 31.67 5.99
CA THR A 248 -11.96 33.04 5.94
C THR A 248 -13.50 33.05 6.00
N PRO A 249 -14.13 34.06 6.62
CA PRO A 249 -15.59 34.14 6.67
C PRO A 249 -16.20 34.32 5.28
N ALA A 250 -17.28 33.61 4.99
CA ALA A 250 -18.06 33.74 3.77
C ALA A 250 -19.57 33.68 4.06
N GLU A 251 -20.38 34.16 3.12
CA GLU A 251 -21.84 34.04 3.22
C GLU A 251 -22.24 32.56 3.16
N GLY A 252 -23.11 32.13 4.09
CA GLY A 252 -23.51 30.73 4.24
C GLY A 252 -22.53 29.85 5.03
N TYR A 253 -21.56 30.47 5.73
CA TYR A 253 -20.67 29.77 6.66
C TYR A 253 -20.80 30.35 8.08
N VAL A 254 -20.68 29.50 9.10
CA VAL A 254 -20.75 29.82 10.53
C VAL A 254 -19.46 29.40 11.24
N SER A 255 -19.14 30.00 12.39
CA SER A 255 -17.93 29.64 13.14
C SER A 255 -18.10 28.43 14.09
N GLN A 256 -19.32 27.91 14.21
CA GLN A 256 -19.63 26.74 15.03
C GLN A 256 -19.75 25.53 14.11
N GLY A 257 -18.82 24.58 14.20
CA GLY A 257 -18.88 23.36 13.41
C GLY A 257 -19.56 22.21 14.15
N GLY A 258 -19.38 21.01 13.59
CA GLY A 258 -19.73 19.75 14.24
C GLY A 258 -21.11 19.22 13.89
N ASP A 259 -21.78 19.80 12.89
CA ASP A 259 -22.99 19.24 12.33
C ASP A 259 -22.68 17.92 11.59
N CYS A 260 -23.37 16.85 11.97
CA CYS A 260 -23.20 15.53 11.38
C CYS A 260 -24.20 15.22 10.24
N ASP A 261 -25.19 16.09 10.01
CA ASP A 261 -26.10 16.08 8.86
C ASP A 261 -26.61 17.49 8.52
N ASP A 262 -25.75 18.27 7.83
CA ASP A 262 -25.99 19.65 7.35
C ASP A 262 -27.07 19.75 6.25
N SER A 263 -27.93 18.74 6.11
CA SER A 263 -29.08 18.76 5.21
C SER A 263 -30.40 19.07 5.93
N THR A 264 -30.39 19.12 7.25
CA THR A 264 -31.58 19.25 8.10
C THR A 264 -31.26 19.89 9.44
N ASP A 265 -32.01 20.97 9.77
CA ASP A 265 -31.95 21.69 11.06
C ASP A 265 -32.36 20.84 12.29
N GLN A 266 -32.54 19.54 12.05
CA GLN A 266 -32.88 18.53 13.01
C GLN A 266 -31.68 17.80 13.62
N VAL A 267 -30.47 18.04 13.13
CA VAL A 267 -29.27 17.31 13.52
C VAL A 267 -28.14 18.29 13.73
N HIS A 268 -27.74 18.51 14.98
CA HIS A 268 -26.60 19.37 15.31
C HIS A 268 -26.16 19.20 16.77
N PRO A 269 -24.90 19.52 17.13
CA PRO A 269 -24.43 19.44 18.51
C PRO A 269 -25.33 20.18 19.52
N GLY A 270 -25.60 19.51 20.64
CA GLY A 270 -26.37 20.09 21.75
C GLY A 270 -27.89 20.08 21.57
N ARG A 271 -28.40 19.50 20.48
CA ARG A 271 -29.82 19.20 20.31
C ARG A 271 -30.26 18.07 21.25
N ALA A 272 -31.56 17.94 21.48
CA ALA A 272 -32.12 16.78 22.17
C ALA A 272 -32.32 15.63 21.17
N GLU A 273 -32.05 14.39 21.58
CA GLU A 273 -32.39 13.21 20.77
C GLU A 273 -33.90 13.08 20.64
N VAL A 274 -34.34 12.71 19.44
CA VAL A 274 -35.71 12.31 19.13
C VAL A 274 -35.71 10.79 19.04
N CYS A 275 -36.34 10.13 20.01
CA CYS A 275 -36.26 8.67 20.08
C CYS A 275 -36.94 8.00 18.88
N ASN A 276 -36.30 6.96 18.34
CA ASN A 276 -36.78 6.09 17.26
C ASN A 276 -36.97 6.79 15.90
N ASP A 277 -36.38 7.96 15.67
CA ASP A 277 -36.33 8.57 14.33
C ASP A 277 -35.14 8.07 13.50
N GLY A 278 -34.18 7.38 14.15
CA GLY A 278 -32.98 6.81 13.54
C GLY A 278 -31.91 7.84 13.17
N LEU A 279 -32.00 9.06 13.69
CA LEU A 279 -31.05 10.15 13.48
C LEU A 279 -30.26 10.43 14.77
N ASP A 280 -28.95 10.67 14.64
CA ASP A 280 -28.13 11.18 15.75
C ASP A 280 -28.34 12.69 15.87
N ASN A 281 -29.48 13.12 16.44
CA ASN A 281 -29.89 14.52 16.40
C ASN A 281 -28.90 15.45 17.08
N ASN A 282 -28.06 14.93 17.99
CA ASN A 282 -27.10 15.73 18.75
C ASN A 282 -25.64 15.46 18.41
N CYS A 283 -25.38 14.63 17.40
CA CYS A 283 -24.05 14.30 16.89
C CYS A 283 -23.09 13.73 17.95
N ASN A 284 -23.59 12.90 18.88
CA ASN A 284 -22.77 12.25 19.91
C ASN A 284 -22.22 10.87 19.51
N GLY A 285 -22.56 10.40 18.30
CA GLY A 285 -22.22 9.09 17.77
C GLY A 285 -23.24 7.99 18.08
N SER A 286 -24.44 8.32 18.57
CA SER A 286 -25.53 7.38 18.89
C SER A 286 -26.87 7.89 18.35
N ALA A 287 -27.34 7.28 17.26
CA ALA A 287 -28.60 7.63 16.60
C ALA A 287 -29.87 7.50 17.44
N ASP A 288 -29.82 6.80 18.58
CA ASP A 288 -30.96 6.71 19.51
C ASP A 288 -30.41 6.75 20.93
N GLY A 289 -29.72 7.85 21.26
CA GLY A 289 -29.10 8.11 22.56
C GLY A 289 -30.07 8.31 23.72
N CYS A 290 -31.37 8.01 23.54
CA CYS A 290 -32.35 7.89 24.61
C CYS A 290 -31.93 6.70 25.51
N ALA A 291 -30.97 6.95 26.38
CA ALA A 291 -30.79 6.12 27.56
C ALA A 291 -32.16 6.13 28.25
N TRP A 292 -32.76 4.94 28.32
CA TRP A 292 -33.75 4.62 29.34
C TRP A 292 -33.33 5.38 30.60
N ASP A 293 -34.15 6.33 31.04
CA ASP A 293 -33.98 6.89 32.35
C ASP A 293 -34.67 5.93 33.32
N PRO A 294 -33.95 5.02 34.00
CA PRO A 294 -34.56 4.21 35.06
C PRO A 294 -34.88 5.05 36.29
N SER A 295 -34.92 6.39 36.23
CA SER A 295 -35.45 7.26 37.29
C SER A 295 -36.97 7.15 37.47
N ILE A 296 -37.53 5.95 37.31
CA ILE A 296 -38.44 5.51 38.37
C ILE A 296 -37.58 5.36 39.62
N ASP A 297 -37.53 6.44 40.41
CA ASP A 297 -36.92 6.47 41.74
C ASP A 297 -37.56 5.36 42.60
N MET A 298 -36.98 4.15 42.58
CA MET A 298 -37.43 2.99 43.35
C MET A 298 -37.38 3.22 44.87
N LEU A 299 -36.98 4.42 45.33
CA LEU A 299 -37.02 4.82 46.73
C LEU A 299 -38.42 5.27 47.20
N ALA A 300 -39.38 5.46 46.29
CA ALA A 300 -40.81 5.54 46.62
C ALA A 300 -41.55 4.48 45.80
N GLY A 301 -41.69 3.26 46.33
CA GLY A 301 -42.39 2.18 45.65
C GLY A 301 -43.76 2.64 45.16
N LEU A 302 -43.97 2.62 43.84
CA LEU A 302 -45.26 2.85 43.21
C LEU A 302 -46.23 1.76 43.73
N MET A 303 -47.22 2.18 44.52
CA MET A 303 -48.28 1.31 45.03
C MET A 303 -49.60 1.81 44.46
N LEU A 304 -50.17 1.03 43.53
CA LEU A 304 -51.52 1.23 43.05
C LEU A 304 -52.46 0.44 43.97
N GLU A 305 -53.41 1.14 44.57
CA GLU A 305 -54.41 0.55 45.45
C GLU A 305 -55.71 0.32 44.67
N GLY A 306 -56.21 -0.91 44.73
CA GLY A 306 -57.52 -1.27 44.18
C GLY A 306 -58.58 -1.31 45.28
N ASP A 307 -59.84 -1.34 44.87
CA ASP A 307 -60.97 -1.40 45.79
C ASP A 307 -61.11 -2.77 46.48
N GLU A 308 -61.96 -2.80 47.51
CA GLU A 308 -62.22 -3.99 48.32
C GLU A 308 -62.64 -5.17 47.43
N LEU A 309 -61.85 -6.26 47.52
CA LEU A 309 -62.02 -7.56 46.84
C LEU A 309 -61.64 -7.59 45.35
N ASP A 310 -61.24 -6.50 44.71
CA ASP A 310 -61.07 -6.43 43.24
C ASP A 310 -59.93 -7.27 42.67
N VAL A 311 -59.00 -7.70 43.53
CA VAL A 311 -57.81 -8.49 43.15
C VAL A 311 -56.99 -7.74 42.08
N LEU A 312 -56.79 -6.43 42.28
CA LEU A 312 -55.88 -5.63 41.47
C LEU A 312 -54.47 -6.24 41.50
N GLY A 313 -53.83 -6.31 40.34
CA GLY A 313 -52.55 -6.99 40.15
C GLY A 313 -52.69 -8.47 39.80
N SER A 314 -53.90 -8.95 39.46
CA SER A 314 -54.12 -10.32 39.00
C SER A 314 -53.38 -10.62 37.70
N GLY A 315 -53.20 -9.62 36.85
CA GLY A 315 -52.37 -9.63 35.65
C GLY A 315 -51.68 -8.29 35.49
N GLY A 316 -50.56 -8.25 34.77
CA GLY A 316 -49.87 -7.01 34.48
C GLY A 316 -48.85 -7.13 33.36
N LEU A 317 -48.68 -6.05 32.60
CA LEU A 317 -47.64 -5.92 31.58
C LEU A 317 -47.19 -4.46 31.45
N LEU A 318 -46.04 -4.27 30.81
CA LEU A 318 -45.56 -2.98 30.34
C LEU A 318 -45.54 -3.02 28.82
N ALA A 319 -46.18 -2.07 28.16
CA ALA A 319 -46.21 -1.96 26.71
C ALA A 319 -46.53 -0.54 26.26
N ASP A 320 -45.94 -0.12 25.15
CA ASP A 320 -46.32 1.10 24.41
C ASP A 320 -47.60 0.80 23.61
N LEU A 321 -48.74 1.11 24.20
CA LEU A 321 -50.06 0.90 23.65
C LEU A 321 -50.60 2.13 22.93
N ASP A 322 -50.11 3.34 23.20
CA ASP A 322 -50.56 4.57 22.53
C ASP A 322 -49.62 5.11 21.44
N GLY A 323 -48.43 4.50 21.30
CA GLY A 323 -47.46 4.75 20.24
C GLY A 323 -46.62 6.01 20.46
N ASP A 324 -46.48 6.47 21.70
CA ASP A 324 -45.67 7.65 22.02
C ASP A 324 -44.20 7.32 22.33
N GLY A 325 -43.84 6.03 22.34
CA GLY A 325 -42.48 5.53 22.57
C GLY A 325 -42.14 5.26 24.03
N GLU A 326 -43.00 5.64 24.97
CA GLU A 326 -42.90 5.26 26.38
C GLU A 326 -43.68 3.97 26.64
N GLN A 327 -43.41 3.28 27.76
CA GLN A 327 -44.19 2.09 28.13
C GLN A 327 -45.27 2.48 29.12
N GLU A 328 -46.50 2.02 28.89
CA GLU A 328 -47.58 2.16 29.86
C GLU A 328 -47.65 0.99 30.82
N VAL A 329 -48.13 1.29 32.03
CA VAL A 329 -48.41 0.28 33.04
C VAL A 329 -49.83 -0.21 32.84
N VAL A 330 -49.97 -1.49 32.52
CA VAL A 330 -51.29 -2.12 32.35
C VAL A 330 -51.48 -3.15 33.46
N ILE A 331 -52.57 -3.01 34.23
CA ILE A 331 -52.85 -3.85 35.40
C ILE A 331 -54.28 -4.38 35.35
N GLY A 332 -54.41 -5.69 35.47
CA GLY A 332 -55.69 -6.35 35.63
C GLY A 332 -56.17 -6.40 37.07
N ALA A 333 -57.48 -6.22 37.25
CA ALA A 333 -58.24 -6.49 38.45
C ALA A 333 -59.34 -7.49 38.11
N ASN A 334 -59.01 -8.78 38.12
CA ASN A 334 -59.88 -9.83 37.58
C ASN A 334 -61.19 -10.04 38.34
N ASN A 335 -61.39 -9.36 39.47
CA ASN A 335 -62.60 -9.45 40.26
C ASN A 335 -63.31 -8.11 40.40
N ALA A 336 -62.86 -7.07 39.70
CA ALA A 336 -63.47 -5.75 39.80
C ALA A 336 -64.90 -5.73 39.23
N PRO A 337 -65.82 -4.95 39.85
CA PRO A 337 -67.17 -4.77 39.35
C PRO A 337 -67.17 -4.03 38.00
N ALA A 338 -68.05 -4.44 37.09
CA ALA A 338 -68.26 -3.69 35.86
C ALA A 338 -68.75 -2.25 36.20
N PRO A 339 -68.35 -1.22 35.43
CA PRO A 339 -68.68 0.16 35.75
C PRO A 339 -70.20 0.37 35.87
N GLY A 340 -70.66 0.85 37.03
CA GLY A 340 -72.08 1.06 37.32
C GLY A 340 -72.90 -0.20 37.60
N SER A 341 -72.25 -1.34 37.88
CA SER A 341 -72.87 -2.63 38.21
C SER A 341 -72.22 -3.26 39.45
N GLU A 342 -72.96 -4.12 40.16
CA GLU A 342 -72.41 -4.98 41.22
C GLU A 342 -71.87 -6.31 40.67
N THR A 343 -72.04 -6.53 39.36
CA THR A 343 -71.54 -7.74 38.68
C THR A 343 -70.04 -7.64 38.48
N ARG A 344 -69.32 -8.62 39.02
CA ARG A 344 -67.86 -8.70 38.99
C ARG A 344 -67.43 -9.40 37.72
N THR A 345 -67.02 -8.63 36.71
CA THR A 345 -66.61 -9.17 35.41
C THR A 345 -65.09 -9.08 35.22
N GLY A 346 -64.41 -8.28 36.06
CA GLY A 346 -63.01 -7.94 35.91
C GLY A 346 -62.82 -6.65 35.12
N LEU A 347 -61.76 -5.92 35.47
CA LEU A 347 -61.34 -4.69 34.79
C LEU A 347 -59.84 -4.77 34.45
N VAL A 348 -59.43 -4.06 33.40
CA VAL A 348 -58.01 -3.79 33.12
C VAL A 348 -57.82 -2.29 33.07
N TYR A 349 -56.85 -1.81 33.83
CA TYR A 349 -56.49 -0.40 33.94
C TYR A 349 -55.18 -0.17 33.18
N GLY A 350 -55.10 0.92 32.43
CA GLY A 350 -53.87 1.37 31.78
C GLY A 350 -53.51 2.78 32.21
N PHE A 351 -52.23 2.99 32.48
CA PHE A 351 -51.67 4.23 32.99
C PHE A 351 -50.51 4.67 32.10
N ARG A 352 -50.62 5.87 31.54
CA ARG A 352 -49.53 6.51 30.81
C ARG A 352 -48.41 6.87 31.76
N THR A 353 -47.18 6.70 31.30
CA THR A 353 -46.01 7.12 32.05
C THR A 353 -45.63 8.57 31.70
N PRO A 354 -45.00 9.32 32.62
CA PRO A 354 -44.66 8.94 34.00
C PRO A 354 -45.87 8.91 34.95
N ILE A 355 -45.87 7.96 35.90
CA ILE A 355 -46.91 7.79 36.92
C ILE A 355 -46.49 8.47 38.22
N ASP A 356 -47.38 9.24 38.85
CA ASP A 356 -47.08 9.89 40.13
C ASP A 356 -47.34 8.98 41.36
N PRO A 357 -46.57 9.14 42.45
CA PRO A 357 -46.86 8.46 43.71
C PRO A 357 -48.25 8.81 44.26
N GLY A 358 -49.06 7.78 44.53
CA GLY A 358 -50.38 7.92 45.15
C GLY A 358 -51.56 7.80 44.18
N TRP A 359 -51.31 7.48 42.90
CA TRP A 359 -52.37 7.12 41.97
C TRP A 359 -53.15 5.88 42.42
N SER A 360 -54.44 5.86 42.11
CA SER A 360 -55.33 4.70 42.29
C SER A 360 -55.91 4.28 40.94
N THR A 361 -56.79 3.28 40.95
CA THR A 361 -57.56 2.88 39.77
C THR A 361 -58.43 4.00 39.19
N ASP A 362 -58.72 5.06 39.95
CA ASP A 362 -59.47 6.23 39.46
C ASP A 362 -58.64 7.12 38.51
N ASP A 363 -57.32 7.03 38.58
CA ASP A 363 -56.38 7.82 37.78
C ASP A 363 -56.02 7.13 36.46
N ALA A 364 -56.62 5.98 36.15
CA ALA A 364 -56.33 5.23 34.94
C ALA A 364 -56.77 6.00 33.68
N ASP A 365 -55.86 6.12 32.71
CA ASP A 365 -56.13 6.69 31.39
C ASP A 365 -57.08 5.82 30.56
N TRP A 366 -56.98 4.50 30.77
CA TRP A 366 -57.82 3.49 30.12
C TRP A 366 -58.43 2.54 31.14
N VAL A 367 -59.72 2.25 30.96
CA VAL A 367 -60.42 1.20 31.72
C VAL A 367 -61.13 0.30 30.73
N PHE A 368 -60.70 -0.96 30.64
CA PHE A 368 -61.34 -1.98 29.81
C PHE A 368 -62.20 -2.87 30.70
N SER A 369 -63.50 -2.95 30.41
CA SER A 369 -64.45 -3.66 31.25
C SER A 369 -64.91 -5.00 30.70
N GLY A 370 -64.83 -6.03 31.57
CA GLY A 370 -65.14 -7.44 31.38
C GLY A 370 -66.59 -7.81 31.00
N GLY A 371 -67.46 -6.82 30.75
CA GLY A 371 -68.82 -7.08 30.22
C GLY A 371 -69.82 -5.96 30.49
N ARG A 372 -70.79 -5.78 29.58
CA ARG A 372 -72.00 -4.98 29.81
C ARG A 372 -73.11 -5.88 30.32
N GLY A 373 -73.74 -5.49 31.44
CA GLY A 373 -74.81 -6.27 32.08
C GLY A 373 -75.89 -6.74 31.09
N GLY A 374 -76.10 -8.05 31.01
CA GLY A 374 -77.08 -8.65 30.08
C GLY A 374 -76.93 -10.16 29.93
N PHE A 375 -75.72 -10.69 30.11
CA PHE A 375 -75.48 -12.11 30.31
C PHE A 375 -75.46 -12.40 31.82
N GLY A 376 -75.91 -13.58 32.24
CA GLY A 376 -76.03 -13.97 33.65
C GLY A 376 -74.67 -14.25 34.33
N GLU A 377 -73.67 -13.44 34.02
CA GLU A 377 -72.26 -13.73 34.16
C GLU A 377 -71.73 -13.23 35.49
N HIS A 378 -71.69 -14.13 36.47
CA HIS A 378 -70.94 -13.89 37.69
C HIS A 378 -69.50 -14.36 37.48
N SER A 379 -68.55 -13.44 37.30
CA SER A 379 -67.08 -13.65 37.36
C SER A 379 -66.36 -14.09 36.08
N ASN A 380 -66.26 -13.21 35.07
CA ASN A 380 -65.51 -13.48 33.82
C ASN A 380 -63.98 -13.50 33.98
N ALA A 381 -63.46 -13.04 35.12
CA ALA A 381 -62.03 -12.97 35.40
C ALA A 381 -61.21 -12.16 34.37
N TRP A 382 -61.83 -11.16 33.73
CA TRP A 382 -61.15 -10.29 32.76
C TRP A 382 -59.95 -9.59 33.39
N GLY A 383 -58.77 -9.70 32.76
CA GLY A 383 -57.53 -9.15 33.31
C GLY A 383 -56.78 -10.09 34.25
N GLY A 384 -57.12 -11.39 34.26
CA GLY A 384 -56.33 -12.41 34.94
C GLY A 384 -54.97 -12.69 34.28
N MET A 385 -54.91 -12.62 32.95
CA MET A 385 -53.67 -12.70 32.17
C MET A 385 -53.74 -11.68 31.04
N LEU A 386 -52.61 -11.04 30.74
CA LEU A 386 -52.50 -9.99 29.72
C LEU A 386 -51.29 -10.27 28.82
N ALA A 387 -51.39 -9.89 27.55
CA ALA A 387 -50.30 -9.86 26.59
C ALA A 387 -50.47 -8.66 25.65
N ALA A 388 -49.35 -8.10 25.19
CA ALA A 388 -49.32 -7.05 24.19
C ALA A 388 -48.49 -7.52 22.99
N VAL A 389 -49.05 -7.42 21.79
CA VAL A 389 -48.42 -7.85 20.53
C VAL A 389 -49.13 -7.19 19.36
N ASP A 390 -48.39 -6.76 18.35
CA ASP A 390 -48.95 -6.30 17.07
C ASP A 390 -49.45 -7.52 16.27
N LEU A 391 -50.77 -7.73 16.22
CA LEU A 391 -51.41 -8.86 15.52
C LEU A 391 -51.88 -8.50 14.11
N ASN A 392 -52.06 -7.22 13.82
CA ASN A 392 -52.58 -6.74 12.54
C ASN A 392 -51.49 -6.14 11.62
N ALA A 393 -50.25 -6.03 12.12
CA ALA A 393 -49.06 -5.48 11.47
C ALA A 393 -49.19 -3.99 11.08
N ASP A 394 -49.86 -3.18 11.91
CA ASP A 394 -50.00 -1.74 11.71
C ASP A 394 -48.93 -0.89 12.43
N GLY A 395 -48.05 -1.54 13.20
CA GLY A 395 -46.97 -0.88 13.93
C GLY A 395 -47.33 -0.48 15.36
N TYR A 396 -48.56 -0.72 15.83
CA TYR A 396 -48.97 -0.50 17.21
C TYR A 396 -49.22 -1.82 17.94
N LEU A 397 -48.94 -1.86 19.25
CA LEU A 397 -49.20 -3.07 20.04
C LEU A 397 -50.69 -3.22 20.35
N ASP A 398 -51.22 -4.42 20.12
CA ASP A 398 -52.59 -4.77 20.47
C ASP A 398 -52.65 -5.44 21.84
N LEU A 399 -53.69 -5.16 22.62
CA LEU A 399 -53.88 -5.72 23.96
C LEU A 399 -54.78 -6.95 23.90
N VAL A 400 -54.27 -8.08 24.38
CA VAL A 400 -55.02 -9.32 24.58
C VAL A 400 -55.13 -9.62 26.06
N GLY A 401 -56.32 -9.98 26.54
CA GLY A 401 -56.51 -10.48 27.89
C GLY A 401 -57.35 -11.75 27.97
N SER A 402 -57.18 -12.50 29.05
CA SER A 402 -57.99 -13.68 29.32
C SER A 402 -59.33 -13.32 29.99
N THR A 403 -60.37 -14.07 29.67
CA THR A 403 -61.66 -14.09 30.36
C THR A 403 -61.99 -15.51 30.79
N GLU A 404 -61.33 -16.01 31.84
CA GLU A 404 -61.37 -17.43 32.24
C GLU A 404 -62.77 -17.92 32.63
N GLY A 405 -63.64 -17.03 33.11
CA GLY A 405 -65.00 -17.36 33.51
C GLY A 405 -66.08 -17.00 32.49
N ALA A 406 -65.70 -16.54 31.30
CA ALA A 406 -66.68 -16.16 30.28
C ALA A 406 -67.47 -17.37 29.76
N ASP A 407 -68.75 -17.16 29.52
CA ASP A 407 -69.61 -18.14 28.86
C ASP A 407 -69.39 -18.09 27.33
N ALA A 408 -69.43 -19.26 26.68
CA ALA A 408 -69.39 -19.37 25.22
C ALA A 408 -70.75 -19.83 24.71
N GLY A 409 -71.60 -18.90 24.29
CA GLY A 409 -72.97 -19.17 23.86
C GLY A 409 -73.85 -19.79 24.95
N THR A 410 -73.98 -21.12 24.97
CA THR A 410 -74.73 -21.87 26.01
C THR A 410 -73.82 -22.64 26.97
N LEU A 411 -72.50 -22.56 26.78
CA LEU A 411 -71.52 -23.23 27.63
C LEU A 411 -71.14 -22.28 28.76
N GLU A 412 -71.49 -22.65 29.99
CA GLU A 412 -71.12 -21.89 31.18
C GLU A 412 -69.61 -22.03 31.46
N ALA A 413 -68.92 -20.91 31.72
CA ALA A 413 -67.50 -20.83 32.06
C ALA A 413 -66.56 -21.58 31.09
N ALA A 414 -66.81 -21.45 29.78
CA ALA A 414 -65.98 -22.03 28.74
C ALA A 414 -64.62 -21.32 28.60
N GLY A 415 -64.53 -20.09 29.09
CA GLY A 415 -63.37 -19.24 28.99
C GLY A 415 -63.28 -18.55 27.63
N GLY A 416 -62.46 -17.51 27.56
CA GLY A 416 -62.24 -16.76 26.33
C GLY A 416 -61.04 -15.83 26.41
N ALA A 417 -60.83 -15.10 25.33
CA ALA A 417 -59.87 -14.01 25.26
C ALA A 417 -60.45 -12.85 24.46
N TRP A 418 -60.15 -11.63 24.90
CA TRP A 418 -60.55 -10.40 24.21
C TRP A 418 -59.33 -9.68 23.68
N LEU A 419 -59.49 -9.15 22.47
CA LEU A 419 -58.48 -8.38 21.75
C LEU A 419 -58.99 -6.96 21.53
N PHE A 420 -58.16 -6.00 21.91
CA PHE A 420 -58.32 -4.58 21.60
C PHE A 420 -57.16 -4.14 20.72
N LEU A 421 -57.46 -3.63 19.53
CA LEU A 421 -56.44 -3.16 18.60
C LEU A 421 -55.90 -1.78 19.03
N GLY A 422 -54.60 -1.60 18.85
CA GLY A 422 -53.92 -0.31 19.04
C GLY A 422 -54.20 0.68 17.89
N PRO A 423 -53.75 1.94 18.01
CA PRO A 423 -53.27 2.59 19.24
C PRO A 423 -54.40 2.90 20.23
N MET A 424 -54.08 2.85 21.52
CA MET A 424 -55.00 3.13 22.61
C MET A 424 -55.18 4.63 22.82
N SER A 425 -56.43 5.05 22.99
CA SER A 425 -56.80 6.44 23.29
C SER A 425 -57.58 6.50 24.58
N ALA A 426 -57.42 7.59 25.33
CA ALA A 426 -58.00 7.79 26.65
C ALA A 426 -59.52 7.52 26.68
N GLY A 427 -59.99 6.84 27.73
CA GLY A 427 -61.41 6.56 27.96
C GLY A 427 -61.71 5.14 28.44
N THR A 428 -63.00 4.90 28.75
CA THR A 428 -63.51 3.58 29.13
C THR A 428 -63.97 2.82 27.90
N ARG A 429 -63.48 1.59 27.74
CA ARG A 429 -63.90 0.64 26.70
C ARG A 429 -64.59 -0.56 27.34
N ASP A 430 -65.63 -1.10 26.71
CA ASP A 430 -66.34 -2.29 27.20
C ASP A 430 -66.35 -3.46 26.21
N SER A 431 -66.99 -4.57 26.59
CA SER A 431 -67.11 -5.77 25.75
C SER A 431 -67.69 -5.51 24.35
N GLY A 432 -68.41 -4.42 24.16
CA GLY A 432 -68.94 -3.98 22.87
C GLY A 432 -67.95 -3.20 22.00
N ASP A 433 -66.84 -2.74 22.59
CA ASP A 433 -65.72 -2.09 21.92
C ASP A 433 -64.56 -3.06 21.63
N VAL A 434 -64.77 -4.36 21.91
CA VAL A 434 -63.80 -5.43 21.62
C VAL A 434 -63.75 -5.67 20.11
N ASP A 435 -62.55 -5.56 19.53
CA ASP A 435 -62.33 -5.77 18.10
C ASP A 435 -62.43 -7.25 17.72
N TRP A 436 -62.02 -8.16 18.63
CA TRP A 436 -62.16 -9.60 18.43
C TRP A 436 -62.37 -10.40 19.72
N ILE A 437 -63.29 -11.37 19.67
CA ILE A 437 -63.62 -12.27 20.78
C ILE A 437 -63.25 -13.71 20.37
N VAL A 438 -62.47 -14.37 21.21
CA VAL A 438 -62.24 -15.83 21.16
C VAL A 438 -63.01 -16.47 22.29
N GLU A 439 -64.00 -17.30 21.95
CA GLU A 439 -64.74 -18.12 22.91
C GLU A 439 -64.23 -19.57 22.86
N GLY A 440 -64.12 -20.21 24.03
CA GLY A 440 -63.58 -21.56 24.23
C GLY A 440 -64.53 -22.72 23.91
#